data_AF-A0A3D5ZSN4-F1
#
_entry.id   AF-A0A3D5ZSN4-F1
#
_cell.length_a   1.000
_cell.length_b   1.000
_cell.length_c   1.000
_cell.angle_alpha   90.00
_cell.angle_beta   90.00
_cell.angle_gamma   90.00
#
_symmetry.space_group_name_H-M   'P 1'
#
loop_
_entity.id
_entity.type
_entity.pdbx_description
1 polymer ?
#
loop_
_entity_poly.entity_id
_entity_poly.type
_entity_poly.pdbx_seq_one_letter_code
_entity_poly.pdbx_strand_id
1 'polypeptide(L)' 'MQLPENADMLLSMVNMKLRDEDVDLEELCSEWGISKSVVVKKLEEAGYYYDETANKFSAK' A
#
# COMPACT_ATOMS: atom_id res chain seq x y z
N MET A 1 -3.61 -7.59 11.68
CA MET A 1 -4.24 -8.05 10.41
C MET A 1 -3.29 -9.00 9.68
N GLN A 2 -3.79 -9.91 8.83
CA GLN A 2 -2.95 -10.62 7.86
C GLN A 2 -2.98 -9.87 6.53
N LEU A 3 -1.80 -9.52 5.99
CA LEU A 3 -1.70 -8.98 4.64
C LEU A 3 -2.01 -10.07 3.61
N PRO A 4 -2.69 -9.75 2.50
CA PRO A 4 -2.79 -10.64 1.35
C PRO A 4 -1.40 -11.13 0.90
N GLU A 5 -1.31 -12.41 0.52
CA GLU A 5 -0.09 -12.97 -0.07
C GLU A 5 0.08 -12.54 -1.53
N ASN A 6 -1.02 -12.36 -2.26
CA ASN A 6 -1.01 -11.86 -3.63
C ASN A 6 -0.76 -10.35 -3.67
N ALA A 7 0.26 -9.95 -4.43
CA ALA A 7 0.64 -8.54 -4.58
C ALA A 7 -0.47 -7.69 -5.21
N ASP A 8 -1.20 -8.21 -6.22
CA ASP A 8 -2.34 -7.51 -6.84
C ASP A 8 -3.48 -7.24 -5.86
N MET A 9 -3.72 -8.19 -4.93
CA MET A 9 -4.73 -8.02 -3.89
C MET A 9 -4.28 -7.01 -2.84
N LEU A 10 -3.00 -7.06 -2.45
CA LEU A 10 -2.40 -6.08 -1.54
C LEU A 10 -2.48 -4.67 -2.15
N LEU A 11 -2.13 -4.53 -3.43
CA LEU A 11 -2.23 -3.28 -4.18
C LEU A 11 -3.64 -2.71 -4.14
N SER A 12 -4.62 -3.53 -4.50
CA SER A 12 -6.03 -3.11 -4.54
C SER A 12 -6.54 -2.70 -3.17
N MET A 13 -6.17 -3.47 -2.13
CA MET A 13 -6.55 -3.17 -0.74
C MET A 13 -5.95 -1.86 -0.26
N VAL A 14 -4.65 -1.64 -0.48
CA VAL A 14 -3.95 -0.42 -0.07
C VAL A 14 -4.52 0.79 -0.82
N ASN A 15 -4.63 0.73 -2.16
CA ASN A 15 -5.16 1.85 -2.94
C ASN A 15 -6.61 2.18 -2.62
N MET A 16 -7.45 1.16 -2.37
CA MET A 16 -8.82 1.39 -1.94
C MET A 16 -8.84 2.12 -0.59
N LYS A 17 -8.00 1.70 0.35
CA LYS A 17 -7.94 2.25 1.70
C LYS A 17 -7.42 3.70 1.72
N LEU A 18 -6.31 3.97 1.03
CA LEU A 18 -5.79 5.34 0.85
C LEU A 18 -6.86 6.30 0.29
N ARG A 19 -7.70 5.83 -0.63
CA ARG A 19 -8.76 6.63 -1.25
C ARG A 19 -10.00 6.80 -0.36
N ASP A 20 -10.45 5.74 0.29
CA ASP A 20 -11.70 5.75 1.08
C ASP A 20 -11.51 6.39 2.45
N GLU A 21 -10.33 6.24 3.06
CA GLU A 21 -10.02 6.77 4.39
C GLU A 21 -9.38 8.17 4.32
N ASP A 22 -9.01 8.64 3.12
CA ASP A 22 -8.33 9.93 2.88
C ASP A 22 -7.07 10.10 3.76
N VAL A 23 -6.35 8.98 3.96
CA VAL A 23 -5.12 8.87 4.74
C VAL A 23 -3.93 8.62 3.82
N ASP A 24 -2.74 8.96 4.29
CA ASP A 24 -1.51 8.57 3.60
C ASP A 24 -1.05 7.13 3.97
N LEU A 25 -0.06 6.63 3.22
CA LEU A 25 0.46 5.28 3.45
C LEU A 25 1.07 5.07 4.84
N GLU A 26 1.65 6.09 5.46
CA GLU A 26 2.21 5.99 6.80
C GLU A 26 1.12 5.83 7.85
N GLU A 27 0.06 6.64 7.77
CA GLU A 27 -1.13 6.53 8.63
C GLU A 27 -1.80 5.16 8.48
N LEU A 28 -2.04 4.72 7.25
CA LEU A 28 -2.63 3.41 6.97
C LEU A 28 -1.79 2.26 7.55
N CYS A 29 -0.46 2.36 7.42
CA CYS A 29 0.48 1.38 7.95
C CYS A 29 0.47 1.38 9.50
N SER A 30 0.36 2.55 10.12
CA SER A 30 0.23 2.70 11.57
C SER A 30 -1.04 2.00 12.09
N GLU A 31 -2.18 2.18 11.41
CA GLU A 31 -3.44 1.51 11.75
C GLU A 31 -3.36 -0.02 11.61
N TRP A 32 -2.66 -0.50 10.58
CA TRP A 32 -2.48 -1.94 10.37
C TRP A 32 -1.43 -2.55 11.30
N GLY A 33 -0.65 -1.73 12.00
CA GLY A 33 0.47 -2.14 12.84
C GLY A 33 1.63 -2.71 12.03
N ILE A 34 1.86 -2.22 10.82
CA ILE A 34 2.88 -2.71 9.88
C ILE A 34 3.75 -1.53 9.44
N SER A 35 5.03 -1.74 9.16
CA SER A 35 5.88 -0.65 8.67
C SER A 35 5.64 -0.36 7.18
N LYS A 36 5.58 0.94 6.81
CA LYS A 36 5.51 1.42 5.40
C LYS A 36 6.51 0.70 4.49
N SER A 37 7.76 0.55 4.92
CA SER A 37 8.80 -0.13 4.14
C SER A 37 8.47 -1.59 3.78
N VAL A 38 7.71 -2.31 4.60
CA VAL A 38 7.30 -3.70 4.31
C VAL A 38 6.29 -3.73 3.17
N VAL A 39 5.31 -2.83 3.20
CA VAL A 39 4.27 -2.73 2.15
C VAL A 39 4.90 -2.27 0.85
N VAL A 40 5.72 -1.21 0.90
CA VAL A 40 6.43 -0.68 -0.26
C VAL A 40 7.31 -1.75 -0.89
N LYS A 41 8.13 -2.45 -0.10
CA LYS A 41 9.03 -3.48 -0.62
C LYS A 41 8.26 -4.64 -1.28
N LYS A 42 7.20 -5.14 -0.64
CA LYS A 42 6.37 -6.21 -1.21
C LYS A 42 5.77 -5.82 -2.57
N LEU A 43 5.28 -4.59 -2.68
CA LEU A 43 4.67 -4.08 -3.91
C LEU A 43 5.74 -3.75 -4.96
N GLU A 44 6.91 -3.26 -4.56
CA GLU A 44 8.06 -3.01 -5.44
C GLU A 44 8.62 -4.30 -6.05
N GLU A 45 8.75 -5.36 -5.25
CA GLU A 45 9.14 -6.69 -5.74
C GLU A 45 8.15 -7.26 -6.78
N ALA A 46 6.89 -6.80 -6.75
CA ALA A 46 5.86 -7.13 -7.72
C ALA A 46 5.75 -6.14 -8.89
N GLY A 47 6.59 -5.10 -8.95
CA GLY A 47 6.62 -4.13 -10.04
C GLY A 47 5.73 -2.90 -9.85
N TYR A 48 5.32 -2.59 -8.62
CA TYR A 48 4.57 -1.38 -8.29
C TYR A 48 5.43 -0.36 -7.54
N TYR A 49 5.12 0.92 -7.68
CA TYR A 49 5.75 2.00 -6.91
C TYR A 49 4.69 2.84 -6.23
N TYR A 50 5.04 3.41 -5.07
CA TYR A 50 4.17 4.35 -4.37
C TYR A 50 4.38 5.76 -4.92
N ASP A 51 3.30 6.38 -5.38
CA ASP A 51 3.26 7.77 -5.82
C ASP A 51 2.68 8.63 -4.68
N GLU A 52 3.55 9.37 -3.98
CA GLU A 52 3.15 10.23 -2.86
C GLU A 52 2.30 11.43 -3.33
N THR A 53 2.44 11.86 -4.59
CA THR A 53 1.67 13.00 -5.13
C THR A 53 0.23 12.57 -5.42
N ALA A 54 0.06 11.37 -5.95
CA ALA A 54 -1.25 10.80 -6.25
C ALA A 54 -1.85 9.98 -5.08
N ASN A 55 -1.12 9.87 -3.96
CA ASN A 55 -1.45 9.05 -2.78
C ASN A 55 -1.90 7.63 -3.15
N LYS A 56 -1.15 6.95 -4.03
CA LYS A 56 -1.51 5.61 -4.51
C LYS A 56 -0.30 4.84 -5.03
N PHE A 57 -0.42 3.52 -5.08
CA PHE A 57 0.50 2.66 -5.82
C PHE A 57 0.10 2.55 -7.29
N SER A 58 1.10 2.61 -8.17
CA SER A 58 0.94 2.43 -9.62
C SER A 58 1.94 1.41 -10.14
N ALA A 59 1.63 0.75 -11.26
CA ALA A 59 2.56 -0.14 -11.94
C ALA A 59 3.73 0.67 -12.52
N LYS A 60 4.94 0.14 -12.40
CA LYS A 60 6.16 0.74 -12.94
C LYS A 60 6.20 0.71 -14.47
#